data_AF-A0A919RPI6-F1
#
_entry.id   AF-A0A919RPI6-F1
#
_cell.length_a   1.000
_cell.length_b   1.000
_cell.length_c   1.000
_cell.angle_alpha   90.00
_cell.angle_beta   90.00
_cell.angle_gamma   90.00
#
_symmetry.space_group_name_H-M   'P 1'
#
loop_
_entity.id
_entity.type
_entity.pdbx_description
1 polymer ?
#
loop_
_entity_poly.entity_id
_entity_poly.type
_entity_poly.pdbx_seq_one_letter_code
_entity_poly.pdbx_strand_id
1 'polypeptide(L)'
;MQRGRRGSAQVPEGSADLAADHRVTWHSQGGKQLYTGIDLDRPITGSPLNDTDDFQKLGHGATYLDWDLPRVVVTALMAAPREKVLDIGGFDPVFGHVGWGMEDTHLGAALIAAGCFVVPVRQCVGFHLDPPDADAQWQTKLASWPSTLAYYRRLLNAPAPHGRATAFREAAEQLLGDSEVISR
;
A
#
# COMPACT_ATOMS: atom_id res chain seq x y z
N MET A 1 11.18 1.73 24.40
CA MET A 1 11.72 0.38 24.11
C MET A 1 13.21 0.32 24.43
N GLN A 2 13.68 -0.77 25.06
CA GLN A 2 15.08 -0.98 25.42
C GLN A 2 15.90 -1.42 24.20
N ARG A 3 17.06 -0.79 23.98
CA ARG A 3 18.01 -1.17 22.92
C ARG A 3 18.39 -2.64 23.05
N GLY A 4 18.14 -3.42 21.99
CA GLY A 4 18.72 -4.76 21.84
C GLY A 4 20.25 -4.66 21.88
N ARG A 5 20.87 -5.21 22.93
CA ARG A 5 22.32 -5.40 22.98
C ARG A 5 22.69 -6.42 21.88
N ARG A 6 23.53 -6.01 20.91
CA ARG A 6 24.26 -6.87 19.94
C ARG A 6 23.64 -7.15 18.55
N GLY A 7 22.81 -6.26 18.00
CA GLY A 7 22.50 -6.31 16.55
C GLY A 7 21.76 -7.57 16.07
N SER A 8 21.21 -8.38 16.98
CA SER A 8 20.30 -9.47 16.66
C SER A 8 18.87 -8.94 16.57
N ALA A 9 18.10 -9.43 15.59
CA ALA A 9 16.66 -9.18 15.52
C ALA A 9 16.01 -9.62 16.85
N GLN A 10 15.28 -8.72 17.49
CA GLN A 10 14.47 -9.10 18.64
C GLN A 10 13.28 -9.90 18.12
N VAL A 11 13.19 -11.17 18.53
CA VAL A 11 12.00 -11.98 18.28
C VAL A 11 10.94 -11.55 19.30
N PRO A 12 9.74 -11.13 18.87
CA PRO A 12 8.67 -10.78 19.79
C PRO A 12 8.32 -11.96 20.71
N GLU A 13 8.00 -11.68 21.98
CA GLU A 13 7.61 -12.70 22.96
C GLU A 13 6.19 -13.29 22.70
N GLY A 14 5.41 -12.68 21.80
CA GLY A 14 4.03 -13.06 21.49
C GLY A 14 3.76 -13.28 20.01
N SER A 15 2.59 -13.84 19.70
CA SER A 15 2.08 -13.95 18.32
C SER A 15 1.82 -12.57 17.72
N ALA A 16 1.88 -12.46 16.39
CA ALA A 16 1.45 -11.24 15.70
C ALA A 16 0.01 -10.88 16.11
N ASP A 17 -0.18 -9.60 16.38
CA ASP A 17 -1.52 -9.03 16.53
C ASP A 17 -2.07 -8.70 15.14
N LEU A 18 -3.00 -9.51 14.65
CA LEU A 18 -3.66 -9.23 13.37
C LEU A 18 -4.46 -7.92 13.39
N ALA A 19 -4.90 -7.46 14.56
CA ALA A 19 -5.59 -6.19 14.69
C ALA A 19 -4.66 -4.99 14.47
N ALA A 20 -3.34 -5.19 14.48
CA ALA A 20 -2.39 -4.15 14.10
C ALA A 20 -2.40 -3.85 12.58
N ASP A 21 -2.94 -4.75 11.76
CA ASP A 21 -3.14 -4.48 10.33
C ASP A 21 -4.36 -3.58 10.13
N HIS A 22 -4.13 -2.44 9.47
CA HIS A 22 -5.16 -1.43 9.23
C HIS A 22 -6.33 -1.90 8.34
N ARG A 23 -6.19 -3.04 7.63
CA ARG A 23 -7.23 -3.70 6.86
C ARG A 23 -8.16 -4.52 7.76
N VAL A 24 -7.66 -4.98 8.91
CA VAL A 24 -8.41 -5.73 9.92
C VAL A 24 -9.08 -4.78 10.90
N THR A 25 -8.31 -3.85 11.47
CA THR A 25 -8.79 -2.83 12.41
C THR A 25 -8.24 -1.47 12.00
N TRP A 26 -9.14 -0.55 11.68
CA TRP A 26 -8.76 0.82 11.34
C TRP A 26 -9.12 1.77 12.47
N HIS A 27 -8.16 2.58 12.89
CA HIS A 27 -8.36 3.59 13.92
C HIS A 27 -8.23 4.99 13.34
N SER A 28 -9.23 5.83 13.60
CA SER A 28 -9.17 7.27 13.33
C SER A 28 -9.36 8.06 14.61
N GLN A 29 -8.61 9.15 14.74
CA GLN A 29 -8.72 10.10 15.85
C GLN A 29 -9.86 11.13 15.63
N GLY A 30 -10.68 10.94 14.58
CA GLY A 30 -11.66 11.94 14.15
C GLY A 30 -11.03 12.97 13.20
N GLY A 31 -11.77 14.05 12.95
CA GLY A 31 -11.37 15.14 12.07
C GLY A 31 -11.35 14.76 10.59
N LYS A 32 -10.67 15.58 9.79
CA LYS A 32 -10.57 15.39 8.34
C LYS A 32 -9.64 14.23 7.99
N GLN A 33 -10.17 13.23 7.30
CA GLN A 33 -9.42 12.06 6.88
C GLN A 33 -8.53 12.35 5.66
N LEU A 34 -7.35 11.72 5.61
CA LEU A 34 -6.30 12.10 4.67
C LEU A 34 -6.60 11.68 3.22
N TYR A 35 -7.29 10.56 2.99
CA TYR A 35 -7.47 10.01 1.65
C TYR A 35 -8.80 10.44 0.99
N THR A 36 -9.89 10.29 1.74
CA THR A 36 -11.25 10.61 1.28
C THR A 36 -11.63 12.06 1.55
N GLY A 37 -10.98 12.72 2.52
CA GLY A 37 -11.30 14.08 2.92
C GLY A 37 -12.59 14.21 3.75
N ILE A 38 -13.26 13.11 4.10
CA ILE A 38 -14.43 13.14 4.97
C ILE A 38 -14.05 13.67 6.34
N ASP A 39 -14.97 14.35 7.02
CA ASP A 39 -14.78 14.82 8.39
C ASP A 39 -15.52 13.88 9.36
N LEU A 40 -14.81 13.38 10.36
CA LEU A 40 -15.35 12.52 11.40
C LEU A 40 -15.48 13.31 12.70
N ASP A 41 -16.70 13.40 13.23
CA ASP A 41 -17.02 14.18 14.42
C ASP A 41 -16.37 13.66 15.72
N ARG A 42 -15.95 12.39 15.71
CA ARG A 42 -15.32 11.72 16.85
C ARG A 42 -14.33 10.64 16.39
N PRO A 43 -13.45 10.19 17.31
CA PRO A 43 -12.65 8.99 17.07
C PRO A 43 -13.53 7.78 16.76
N ILE A 44 -13.13 7.00 15.76
CA ILE A 44 -13.83 5.79 15.31
C ILE A 44 -12.82 4.66 15.19
N THR A 45 -13.23 3.46 15.61
CA THR A 45 -12.55 2.21 15.27
C THR A 45 -13.49 1.41 14.36
N GLY A 46 -13.00 1.07 13.17
CA GLY A 46 -13.72 0.30 12.17
C GLY A 46 -13.08 -1.06 11.96
N SER A 47 -13.84 -2.01 11.39
CA SER A 47 -13.32 -3.31 10.97
C SER A 47 -13.53 -3.49 9.46
N PRO A 48 -12.63 -2.95 8.60
CA PRO A 48 -12.86 -2.89 7.17
C PRO A 48 -13.25 -4.25 6.56
N LEU A 49 -12.51 -5.32 6.87
CA LEU A 49 -12.85 -6.67 6.39
C LEU A 49 -14.26 -7.13 6.78
N ASN A 50 -14.67 -6.94 8.04
CA ASN A 50 -15.97 -7.44 8.50
C ASN A 50 -17.12 -6.53 8.03
N ASP A 51 -16.94 -5.21 8.11
CA ASP A 51 -17.99 -4.24 7.79
C ASP A 51 -18.29 -4.21 6.27
N THR A 52 -17.29 -4.52 5.45
CA THR A 52 -17.38 -4.53 3.99
C THR A 52 -17.57 -5.91 3.37
N ASP A 53 -17.83 -6.95 4.18
CA ASP A 53 -17.99 -8.34 3.72
C ASP A 53 -16.79 -8.82 2.87
N ASP A 54 -15.61 -8.80 3.49
CA ASP A 54 -14.32 -9.12 2.86
C ASP A 54 -14.06 -8.25 1.61
N PHE A 55 -14.32 -6.95 1.74
CA PHE A 55 -14.21 -5.92 0.70
C PHE A 55 -15.22 -6.01 -0.45
N GLN A 56 -16.15 -6.96 -0.44
CA GLN A 56 -17.16 -7.10 -1.50
C GLN A 56 -18.11 -5.90 -1.61
N LYS A 57 -18.31 -5.15 -0.52
CA LYS A 57 -19.09 -3.90 -0.53
C LYS A 57 -18.29 -2.70 -1.03
N LEU A 58 -16.98 -2.86 -1.27
CA LEU A 58 -16.14 -1.84 -1.91
C LEU A 58 -16.13 -2.07 -3.42
N GLY A 59 -15.95 -0.99 -4.19
CA GLY A 59 -15.96 -1.02 -5.66
C GLY A 59 -16.88 0.04 -6.25
N HIS A 60 -16.76 0.30 -7.55
CA HIS A 60 -17.56 1.33 -8.26
C HIS A 60 -17.57 2.72 -7.58
N GLY A 61 -16.45 3.09 -6.94
CA GLY A 61 -16.31 4.35 -6.21
C GLY A 61 -16.86 4.34 -4.77
N ALA A 62 -17.42 3.22 -4.29
CA ALA A 62 -17.81 3.07 -2.90
C ALA A 62 -16.60 3.16 -1.97
N THR A 63 -16.78 3.85 -0.85
CA THR A 63 -15.79 4.03 0.20
C THR A 63 -16.31 3.48 1.53
N TYR A 64 -15.38 3.07 2.38
CA TYR A 64 -15.62 2.77 3.79
C TYR A 64 -14.68 3.63 4.63
N LEU A 65 -15.24 4.65 5.29
CA LEU A 65 -14.48 5.65 6.03
C LEU A 65 -13.39 6.24 5.12
N ASP A 66 -12.12 6.09 5.48
CA ASP A 66 -11.00 6.59 4.68
C ASP A 66 -10.49 5.59 3.61
N TRP A 67 -11.18 4.49 3.37
CA TRP A 67 -10.77 3.41 2.47
C TRP A 67 -11.64 3.29 1.23
N ASP A 68 -11.03 2.85 0.13
CA ASP A 68 -11.70 2.33 -1.05
C ASP A 68 -11.01 1.04 -1.52
N LEU A 69 -11.57 0.39 -2.53
CA LEU A 69 -11.06 -0.91 -2.99
C LEU A 69 -9.57 -0.86 -3.42
N PRO A 70 -9.07 0.14 -4.16
CA PRO A 70 -7.64 0.26 -4.42
C PRO A 70 -6.77 0.39 -3.17
N ARG A 71 -7.21 1.17 -2.16
CA ARG A 71 -6.38 1.44 -0.98
C ARG A 71 -6.18 0.22 -0.09
N VAL A 72 -7.05 -0.81 -0.15
CA VAL A 72 -6.84 -2.05 0.63
C VAL A 72 -5.75 -2.95 0.03
N VAL A 73 -5.24 -2.64 -1.17
CA VAL A 73 -4.09 -3.30 -1.77
C VAL A 73 -2.82 -2.74 -1.13
N VAL A 74 -2.15 -3.57 -0.32
CA VAL A 74 -0.91 -3.22 0.39
C VAL A 74 0.15 -4.23 -0.03
N THR A 75 1.22 -3.74 -0.64
CA THR A 75 2.18 -4.60 -1.36
C THR A 75 3.18 -5.27 -0.43
N ALA A 76 3.23 -4.88 0.84
CA ALA A 76 3.99 -5.55 1.90
C ALA A 76 3.61 -7.04 2.04
N LEU A 77 2.38 -7.44 1.67
CA LEU A 77 1.98 -8.83 1.55
C LEU A 77 0.82 -8.99 0.57
N MET A 78 1.14 -9.37 -0.68
CA MET A 78 0.15 -9.71 -1.70
C MET A 78 0.74 -10.63 -2.77
N ALA A 79 -0.12 -11.18 -3.61
CA ALA A 79 0.25 -11.83 -4.87
C ALA A 79 -0.65 -11.31 -6.00
N ALA A 80 -0.10 -11.22 -7.21
CA ALA A 80 -0.84 -10.85 -8.40
C ALA A 80 -0.32 -11.63 -9.62
N PRO A 81 -1.14 -11.83 -10.67
CA PRO A 81 -0.69 -12.48 -11.89
C PRO A 81 0.41 -11.66 -12.57
N ARG A 82 1.56 -12.30 -12.84
CA ARG A 82 2.74 -11.63 -13.39
C ARG A 82 2.44 -10.94 -14.71
N GLU A 83 1.69 -11.59 -15.58
CA GLU A 83 1.30 -11.05 -16.88
C GLU A 83 0.50 -9.76 -16.75
N LYS A 84 -0.35 -9.64 -15.73
CA LYS A 84 -1.12 -8.41 -15.45
C LYS A 84 -0.22 -7.32 -14.91
N VAL A 85 0.69 -7.64 -13.98
CA VAL A 85 1.68 -6.68 -13.46
C VAL A 85 2.55 -6.12 -14.59
N LEU A 86 2.99 -6.96 -15.52
CA LEU A 86 3.78 -6.52 -16.68
C LEU A 86 2.95 -5.69 -17.66
N ASP A 87 1.70 -6.08 -17.93
CA ASP A 87 0.82 -5.36 -18.85
C ASP A 87 0.54 -3.93 -18.38
N ILE A 88 0.32 -3.72 -17.09
CA ILE A 88 0.13 -2.38 -16.50
C ILE A 88 1.44 -1.62 -16.30
N GLY A 89 2.59 -2.29 -16.43
CA GLY A 89 3.92 -1.68 -16.28
C GLY A 89 4.43 -1.55 -14.84
N GLY A 90 3.90 -2.33 -13.90
CA GLY A 90 4.32 -2.33 -12.50
C GLY A 90 3.96 -1.05 -11.74
N PHE A 91 4.82 -0.64 -10.81
CA PHE A 91 4.67 0.61 -10.07
C PHE A 91 4.99 1.81 -10.96
N ASP A 92 4.25 2.92 -10.78
CA ASP A 92 4.60 4.17 -11.46
C ASP A 92 5.85 4.77 -10.80
N PRO A 93 6.99 4.88 -11.51
CA PRO A 93 8.26 5.29 -10.92
C PRO A 93 8.23 6.73 -10.40
N VAL A 94 7.27 7.56 -10.83
CA VAL A 94 7.16 8.95 -10.39
C VAL A 94 6.83 9.04 -8.89
N PHE A 95 6.14 8.04 -8.31
CA PHE A 95 5.90 8.05 -6.86
C PHE A 95 7.21 8.14 -6.07
N GLY A 96 8.25 7.39 -6.45
CA GLY A 96 9.56 7.44 -5.79
C GLY A 96 10.26 8.81 -5.85
N HIS A 97 9.85 9.68 -6.77
CA HIS A 97 10.35 11.06 -6.87
C HIS A 97 9.45 12.08 -6.17
N VAL A 98 8.14 11.80 -6.05
CA VAL A 98 7.18 12.69 -5.38
C VAL A 98 7.24 12.51 -3.86
N GLY A 99 7.39 11.28 -3.38
CA GLY A 99 7.47 10.96 -1.96
C GLY A 99 6.95 9.57 -1.63
N TRP A 100 6.48 9.40 -0.39
CA TRP A 100 5.98 8.13 0.12
C TRP A 100 4.45 8.06 0.07
N GLY A 101 3.91 6.88 -0.23
CA GLY A 101 2.48 6.59 -0.22
C GLY A 101 1.83 6.73 -1.61
N MET A 102 0.66 6.08 -1.73
CA MET A 102 -0.18 5.98 -2.94
C MET A 102 0.36 5.11 -4.09
N GLU A 103 1.60 4.65 -4.04
CA GLU A 103 2.17 3.73 -5.02
C GLU A 103 1.43 2.38 -5.03
N ASP A 104 1.15 1.85 -3.84
CA ASP A 104 0.38 0.61 -3.64
C ASP A 104 -1.08 0.79 -4.08
N THR A 105 -1.71 1.88 -3.66
CA THR A 105 -3.07 2.25 -4.06
C THR A 105 -3.20 2.37 -5.57
N HIS A 106 -2.22 3.00 -6.23
CA HIS A 106 -2.20 3.13 -7.69
C HIS A 106 -2.02 1.77 -8.38
N LEU A 107 -1.09 0.93 -7.90
CA LEU A 107 -0.93 -0.43 -8.41
C LEU A 107 -2.24 -1.22 -8.27
N GLY A 108 -2.91 -1.13 -7.13
CA GLY A 108 -4.22 -1.73 -6.89
C GLY A 108 -5.27 -1.25 -7.88
N ALA A 109 -5.39 0.06 -8.08
CA ALA A 109 -6.32 0.64 -9.06
C ALA A 109 -6.05 0.15 -10.49
N ALA A 110 -4.78 0.10 -10.90
CA ALA A 110 -4.38 -0.36 -12.22
C ALA A 110 -4.67 -1.85 -12.44
N LEU A 111 -4.40 -2.72 -11.44
CA LEU A 111 -4.74 -4.15 -11.52
C LEU A 111 -6.25 -4.39 -11.56
N ILE A 112 -7.03 -3.64 -10.78
CA ILE A 112 -8.51 -3.69 -10.81
C ILE A 112 -9.01 -3.28 -12.20
N ALA A 113 -8.48 -2.19 -12.77
CA ALA A 113 -8.83 -1.75 -14.12
C ALA A 113 -8.43 -2.77 -15.20
N ALA A 114 -7.37 -3.55 -14.97
CA ALA A 114 -6.97 -4.68 -15.82
C ALA A 114 -7.81 -5.96 -15.61
N GLY A 115 -8.88 -5.89 -14.81
CA GLY A 115 -9.84 -6.97 -14.56
C GLY A 115 -9.48 -7.90 -13.40
N CYS A 116 -8.54 -7.52 -12.53
CA CYS A 116 -8.23 -8.31 -11.33
C CYS A 116 -9.24 -8.03 -10.21
N PHE A 117 -9.56 -9.06 -9.43
CA PHE A 117 -10.31 -8.92 -8.18
C PHE A 117 -9.34 -8.76 -7.00
N VAL A 118 -9.81 -8.06 -5.96
CA VAL A 118 -9.12 -8.01 -4.67
C VAL A 118 -9.75 -9.05 -3.76
N VAL A 119 -8.96 -10.02 -3.30
CA VAL A 119 -9.42 -11.11 -2.44
C VAL A 119 -8.57 -11.14 -1.17
N PRO A 120 -9.12 -10.83 0.01
CA PRO A 120 -8.38 -10.98 1.25
C PRO A 120 -8.21 -12.47 1.60
N VAL A 121 -6.97 -12.88 1.90
CA VAL A 121 -6.66 -14.25 2.34
C VAL A 121 -6.31 -14.19 3.83
N ARG A 122 -7.32 -14.39 4.70
CA ARG A 122 -7.17 -14.22 6.17
C ARG A 122 -6.09 -15.12 6.79
N GLN A 123 -5.77 -16.24 6.15
CA GLN A 123 -4.73 -17.18 6.59
C GLN A 123 -3.31 -16.76 6.16
N CYS A 124 -3.17 -15.82 5.22
CA CYS A 124 -1.90 -15.32 4.76
C CYS A 124 -1.44 -14.19 5.69
N VAL A 125 -0.48 -14.48 6.57
CA VAL A 125 0.00 -13.56 7.60
C VAL A 125 1.47 -13.26 7.36
N GLY A 126 1.82 -11.97 7.38
CA GLY A 126 3.18 -11.46 7.29
C GLY A 126 3.56 -10.72 8.57
N PHE A 127 4.82 -10.79 8.95
CA PHE A 127 5.36 -10.08 10.10
C PHE A 127 6.19 -8.90 9.61
N HIS A 128 5.72 -7.68 9.89
CA HIS A 128 6.50 -6.47 9.61
C HIS A 128 7.51 -6.22 10.72
N LEU A 129 8.74 -5.89 10.35
CA LEU A 129 9.77 -5.48 11.30
C LEU A 129 9.91 -3.97 11.22
N ASP A 130 9.41 -3.29 12.25
CA ASP A 130 9.53 -1.84 12.34
C ASP A 130 10.98 -1.44 12.61
N PRO A 131 11.48 -0.36 11.97
CA PRO A 131 12.78 0.19 12.30
C PRO A 131 12.77 0.79 13.71
N PRO A 132 13.93 0.93 14.37
CA PRO A 132 14.03 1.46 15.74
C PRO A 132 13.43 2.87 15.94
N ASP A 133 13.27 3.64 14.86
CA ASP A 133 12.77 5.01 14.80
C ASP A 133 11.47 5.13 13.97
N ALA A 134 10.65 4.08 13.97
CA ALA A 134 9.42 3.98 13.17
C ALA A 134 8.51 5.22 13.26
N ASP A 135 8.27 5.76 14.46
CA ASP A 135 7.42 6.96 14.64
C ASP A 135 7.97 8.17 13.88
N ALA A 136 9.28 8.41 13.96
CA ALA A 136 9.91 9.53 13.26
C ALA A 136 9.87 9.33 11.74
N GLN A 137 10.17 8.11 11.27
CA GLN A 137 10.07 7.78 9.85
C GLN A 137 8.63 7.93 9.33
N TRP A 138 7.63 7.57 10.15
CA TRP A 138 6.23 7.70 9.78
C TRP A 138 5.83 9.17 9.62
N GLN A 139 6.24 10.05 10.52
CA GLN A 139 6.00 11.50 10.38
C GLN A 139 6.64 12.05 9.10
N THR A 140 7.88 11.66 8.79
CA THR A 140 8.55 12.06 7.54
C THR A 140 7.81 11.56 6.30
N LYS A 141 7.35 10.31 6.31
CA LYS A 141 6.58 9.72 5.20
C LYS A 141 5.26 10.46 4.99
N LEU A 142 4.51 10.71 6.05
CA LEU A 142 3.22 11.41 6.00
C LEU A 142 3.32 12.85 5.52
N ALA A 143 4.47 13.52 5.68
CA ALA A 143 4.68 14.88 5.17
C ALA A 143 4.53 14.97 3.64
N SER A 144 4.84 13.90 2.91
CA SER A 144 4.72 13.84 1.45
C SER A 144 3.34 13.38 0.93
N TRP A 145 2.49 12.90 1.84
CA TRP A 145 1.19 12.32 1.51
C TRP A 145 0.27 13.23 0.67
N PRO A 146 0.14 14.55 0.94
CA PRO A 146 -0.70 15.41 0.10
C PRO A 146 -0.25 15.44 -1.36
N SER A 147 1.07 15.46 -1.59
CA SER A 147 1.66 15.50 -2.94
C SER A 147 1.47 14.18 -3.68
N THR A 148 1.70 13.05 -3.02
CA THR A 148 1.50 11.72 -3.62
C THR A 148 0.02 11.43 -3.87
N LEU A 149 -0.87 11.84 -2.96
CA LEU A 149 -2.33 11.76 -3.17
C LEU A 149 -2.78 12.61 -4.35
N ALA A 150 -2.32 13.86 -4.44
CA ALA A 150 -2.64 14.71 -5.59
C ALA A 150 -2.16 14.09 -6.91
N TYR A 151 -0.97 13.49 -6.93
CA TYR A 151 -0.46 12.80 -8.10
C TYR A 151 -1.30 11.58 -8.47
N TYR A 152 -1.63 10.72 -7.50
CA TYR A 152 -2.52 9.58 -7.70
C TYR A 152 -3.89 10.01 -8.24
N ARG A 153 -4.50 11.07 -7.71
CA ARG A 153 -5.78 11.60 -8.23
C ARG A 153 -5.65 12.11 -9.67
N ARG A 154 -4.50 12.62 -10.10
CA ARG A 154 -4.26 12.93 -11.53
C ARG A 154 -4.23 11.66 -12.37
N LEU A 155 -3.56 10.59 -11.91
CA LEU A 155 -3.50 9.32 -12.61
C LEU A 155 -4.88 8.67 -12.78
N LEU A 156 -5.77 8.79 -11.79
CA LEU A 156 -7.16 8.31 -11.90
C LEU A 156 -7.97 8.99 -13.01
N ASN A 157 -7.57 10.17 -13.46
CA ASN A 157 -8.21 10.88 -14.57
C ASN A 157 -7.59 10.56 -15.93
N ALA A 158 -6.55 9.72 -15.97
CA ALA A 158 -5.94 9.23 -17.20
C ALA A 158 -6.49 7.84 -17.57
N PRO A 159 -6.35 7.40 -18.83
CA PRO A 159 -6.64 6.02 -19.20
C PRO A 159 -5.84 5.04 -18.35
N ALA A 160 -6.47 3.93 -17.96
CA ALA A 160 -5.80 2.87 -17.22
C ALA A 160 -4.58 2.35 -18.00
N PRO A 161 -3.43 2.13 -17.34
CA PRO A 161 -2.24 1.65 -18.01
C PRO A 161 -2.45 0.22 -18.51
N HIS A 162 -2.07 -0.04 -19.77
CA HIS A 162 -2.08 -1.37 -20.38
C HIS A 162 -1.02 -1.43 -21.50
N GLY A 163 -0.65 -2.62 -21.96
CA GLY A 163 0.29 -2.82 -23.06
C GLY A 163 1.73 -2.39 -22.77
N ARG A 164 2.11 -2.24 -21.50
CA ARG A 164 3.42 -1.71 -21.08
C ARG A 164 4.51 -2.77 -20.90
N ALA A 165 4.22 -4.03 -21.22
CA ALA A 165 5.11 -5.15 -20.94
C ALA A 165 6.49 -5.01 -21.61
N THR A 166 6.56 -4.49 -22.84
CA THR A 166 7.85 -4.26 -23.54
C THR A 166 8.66 -3.17 -22.84
N ALA A 167 8.07 -2.00 -22.63
CA ALA A 167 8.73 -0.87 -21.97
C ALA A 167 9.19 -1.23 -20.54
N PHE A 168 8.40 -2.02 -19.81
CA PHE A 168 8.81 -2.53 -18.50
C PHE A 168 10.06 -3.40 -18.58
N ARG A 169 10.13 -4.33 -19.55
CA ARG A 169 11.29 -5.22 -19.72
C ARG A 169 12.53 -4.44 -20.10
N GLU A 170 12.42 -3.51 -21.04
CA GLU A 170 13.54 -2.64 -21.44
C GLU A 170 14.09 -1.85 -20.25
N ALA A 171 13.21 -1.25 -19.44
CA ALA A 171 13.61 -0.53 -18.24
C ALA A 171 14.26 -1.46 -17.20
N ALA A 172 13.72 -2.67 -16.99
CA ALA A 172 14.28 -3.64 -16.07
C ALA A 172 15.65 -4.15 -16.52
N GLU A 173 15.83 -4.42 -17.82
CA GLU A 173 17.11 -4.83 -18.42
C GLU A 173 18.18 -3.75 -18.24
N GLN A 174 17.82 -2.48 -18.45
CA GLN A 174 18.72 -1.35 -18.20
C GLN A 174 19.13 -1.29 -16.72
N LEU A 175 18.17 -1.35 -15.80
CA LEU A 175 18.45 -1.34 -14.35
C LEU A 175 19.33 -2.51 -13.91
N LEU A 176 19.13 -3.70 -14.50
CA LEU A 176 19.98 -4.87 -14.24
C LEU A 176 21.39 -4.68 -14.77
N GLY A 177 21.56 -4.04 -15.93
CA GLY A 177 22.86 -3.68 -16.49
C GLY A 177 23.61 -2.63 -15.65
N ASP A 178 22.87 -1.71 -15.02
CA ASP A 178 23.40 -0.66 -14.16
C ASP A 178 23.63 -1.13 -12.70
N SER A 179 23.13 -2.31 -12.33
CA SER A 179 23.24 -2.85 -10.98
C SER A 179 24.61 -3.47 -10.71
N GLU A 180 25.21 -3.14 -9.56
CA GLU A 180 26.43 -3.79 -9.08
C GLU A 180 26.11 -4.80 -7.97
N VAL A 181 26.68 -6.00 -8.07
CA VAL A 181 26.62 -6.98 -6.97
C VAL A 181 27.66 -6.60 -5.94
N ILE A 182 27.21 -6.09 -4.78
CA ILE A 182 28.08 -5.88 -3.62
C ILE A 182 28.52 -7.25 -3.09
N SER A 183 29.70 -7.69 -3.49
CA SER A 183 30.37 -8.86 -2.92
C SER A 183 31.10 -8.45 -1.63
N ARG A 184 30.93 -9.24 -0.57
CA ARG A 184 31.58 -9.04 0.73
C ARG A 184 32.83 -9.91 0.86
#